data_AF-A0A2M7BDJ8-F1
#
_entry.id   AF-A0A2M7BDJ8-F1
#
_cell.length_a   1.000
_cell.length_b   1.000
_cell.length_c   1.000
_cell.angle_alpha   90.00
_cell.angle_beta   90.00
_cell.angle_gamma   90.00
#
_symmetry.space_group_name_H-M   'P 1'
#
loop_
_entity.id
_entity.type
_entity.pdbx_description
1 polymer ?
#
loop_
_entity_poly.entity_id
_entity_poly.type
_entity_poly.pdbx_seq_one_letter_code
_entity_poly.pdbx_strand_id
1 'polypeptide(L)'
;VAKYGMRVMIKSAGLGQRDSSCGVKNYFQPLCGGDSPITKCGDEPWGSSVACHGAERGFDPALGCGYYQTLLYALSTEKISYYCLYDREIGCQEIEDGRKIDDVNREVAEKLGAQITLLSANLNGNEKNVGSDLTIDFRFGNNGLTTLIAPLKQGIKWVPSSYKLFLEFVKNGQVALYQEFAINPPTTSWVPANFNKEVSFSVSLNVSEYLGGANQNSRIEYKLYTGLTDPSGEKNRFAFKNSGQNNDLANRRYLISDSFTVLGQGVPTSTPGAPTNTPRPTDGSPTQTSVPPSTCPADKPSRSLGNANCDSSVDNDDFTIWKSEFLKKTDTVKADFNGNNIVNGVDFMIWWKNRQ
;
A
#
# COMPACT_ATOMS: atom_id res chain seq x y z
N VAL A 1 8.98 4.47 -48.84
CA VAL A 1 9.73 3.88 -47.71
C VAL A 1 10.23 5.01 -46.82
N ALA A 2 9.48 5.40 -45.78
CA ALA A 2 9.94 6.38 -44.81
C ALA A 2 10.78 5.65 -43.75
N LYS A 3 12.11 5.79 -43.83
CA LYS A 3 13.08 5.07 -42.99
C LYS A 3 13.11 5.56 -41.53
N TYR A 4 12.50 6.71 -41.26
CA TYR A 4 12.33 7.31 -39.93
C TYR A 4 10.95 7.98 -39.85
N GLY A 5 9.91 7.19 -39.52
CA GLY A 5 8.59 7.73 -39.21
C GLY A 5 8.49 8.01 -37.71
N MET A 6 8.19 9.25 -37.32
CA MET A 6 7.81 9.57 -35.95
C MET A 6 6.49 8.86 -35.65
N ARG A 7 6.52 7.87 -34.75
CA ARG A 7 5.29 7.26 -34.21
C ARG A 7 4.78 8.17 -33.11
N VAL A 8 3.73 8.94 -33.41
CA VAL A 8 3.01 9.72 -32.39
C VAL A 8 1.97 8.80 -31.77
N MET A 9 2.05 8.61 -30.46
CA MET A 9 0.95 8.04 -29.67
C MET A 9 0.19 9.21 -29.06
N ILE A 10 -1.04 9.43 -29.52
CA ILE A 10 -1.94 10.41 -28.90
C ILE A 10 -2.74 9.65 -27.85
N LYS A 11 -2.48 9.95 -26.58
CA LYS A 11 -3.27 9.47 -25.44
C LYS A 11 -4.31 10.54 -25.12
N SER A 12 -5.53 10.30 -25.59
CA SER A 12 -6.65 11.25 -25.52
C SER A 12 -7.56 10.88 -24.36
N ALA A 13 -7.13 11.16 -23.15
CA ALA A 13 -7.91 10.86 -21.97
C ALA A 13 -8.92 12.02 -21.76
N GLY A 14 -10.22 11.72 -21.59
CA GLY A 14 -11.28 12.73 -21.36
C GLY A 14 -11.69 13.59 -22.57
N LEU A 15 -11.30 13.26 -23.81
CA LEU A 15 -11.55 14.13 -24.99
C LEU A 15 -12.83 13.81 -25.78
N GLY A 16 -13.94 13.60 -25.07
CA GLY A 16 -15.30 13.56 -25.64
C GLY A 16 -15.87 12.17 -25.93
N GLN A 17 -17.21 12.09 -25.98
CA GLN A 17 -17.97 10.91 -26.37
C GLN A 17 -17.83 10.63 -27.88
N ARG A 18 -17.89 9.35 -28.29
CA ARG A 18 -17.89 8.91 -29.71
C ARG A 18 -18.96 9.60 -30.56
N ASP A 19 -20.07 9.96 -29.93
CA ASP A 19 -21.30 10.41 -30.58
C ASP A 19 -21.50 11.93 -30.43
N SER A 20 -20.55 12.64 -29.82
CA SER A 20 -20.65 14.08 -29.60
C SER A 20 -19.74 14.85 -30.56
N SER A 21 -20.22 16.01 -31.03
CA SER A 21 -19.44 16.96 -31.83
C SER A 21 -18.32 17.65 -31.04
N CYS A 22 -18.23 17.40 -29.73
CA CYS A 22 -17.38 18.09 -28.76
C CYS A 22 -16.06 17.36 -28.42
N GLY A 23 -15.73 16.24 -29.06
CA GLY A 23 -14.50 15.49 -28.77
C GLY A 23 -13.29 15.89 -29.64
N VAL A 24 -12.10 16.02 -29.04
CA VAL A 24 -10.85 16.31 -29.77
C VAL A 24 -10.51 15.17 -30.77
N LYS A 25 -11.07 13.97 -30.57
CA LYS A 25 -11.00 12.87 -31.54
C LYS A 25 -11.53 13.24 -32.93
N ASN A 26 -12.57 14.08 -33.03
CA ASN A 26 -13.10 14.52 -34.33
C ASN A 26 -12.12 15.45 -35.06
N TYR A 27 -11.39 16.30 -34.33
CA TYR A 27 -10.33 17.14 -34.89
C TYR A 27 -9.07 16.33 -35.28
N PHE A 28 -8.86 15.18 -34.62
CA PHE A 28 -7.78 14.24 -34.94
C PHE A 28 -8.19 13.12 -35.90
N GLN A 29 -9.44 13.06 -36.37
CA GLN A 29 -9.91 12.09 -37.35
C GLN A 29 -9.03 12.03 -38.62
N PRO A 30 -8.49 13.14 -39.15
CA PRO A 30 -7.57 13.10 -40.29
C PRO A 30 -6.23 12.39 -39.99
N LEU A 31 -5.81 12.35 -38.72
CA LEU A 31 -4.58 11.72 -38.26
C LEU A 31 -4.78 10.27 -37.79
N CYS A 32 -5.95 9.98 -37.22
CA CYS A 32 -6.34 8.71 -36.61
C CYS A 32 -7.23 7.81 -37.51
N GLY A 33 -7.51 8.22 -38.74
CA GLY A 33 -8.33 7.46 -39.70
C GLY A 33 -7.71 6.11 -40.09
N GLY A 34 -8.56 5.15 -40.46
CA GLY A 34 -8.23 3.72 -40.60
C GLY A 34 -7.06 3.37 -41.54
N ASP A 35 -6.65 4.27 -42.43
CA ASP A 35 -5.59 4.05 -43.41
C ASP A 35 -4.31 4.87 -43.15
N SER A 36 -4.22 5.64 -42.05
CA SER A 36 -3.04 6.46 -41.75
C SER A 36 -1.89 5.60 -41.21
N PRO A 37 -0.75 5.47 -41.93
CA PRO A 37 0.37 4.63 -41.51
C PRO A 37 1.25 5.29 -40.44
N ILE A 38 0.91 6.50 -39.99
CA ILE A 38 1.79 7.39 -39.21
C ILE A 38 1.46 7.35 -37.71
N THR A 39 0.19 7.19 -37.33
CA THR A 39 -0.28 7.43 -35.96
C THR A 39 -1.17 6.29 -35.48
N LYS A 40 -0.74 5.61 -34.41
CA LYS A 40 -1.60 4.65 -33.70
C LYS A 40 -2.31 5.40 -32.58
N CYS A 41 -3.58 5.69 -32.76
CA CYS A 41 -4.40 6.30 -31.72
C CYS A 41 -4.89 5.18 -30.80
N GLY A 42 -4.48 5.20 -29.53
CA GLY A 42 -4.94 4.24 -28.54
C GLY A 42 -6.35 4.61 -28.11
N ASP A 43 -7.29 3.67 -28.22
CA ASP A 43 -8.60 3.79 -27.56
C ASP A 43 -8.40 3.42 -26.08
N GLU A 44 -8.37 4.42 -25.20
CA GLU A 44 -8.51 4.19 -23.76
C GLU A 44 -10.00 3.96 -23.42
N PRO A 45 -10.33 3.16 -22.40
CA PRO A 45 -11.72 2.79 -22.09
C PRO A 45 -12.57 4.04 -21.86
N TRP A 46 -13.61 4.15 -22.69
CA TRP A 46 -14.56 5.24 -22.79
C TRP A 46 -15.06 5.77 -21.43
N GLY A 47 -14.92 7.08 -21.23
CA GLY A 47 -15.58 7.88 -20.20
C GLY A 47 -16.27 9.07 -20.86
N SER A 48 -17.47 9.42 -20.41
CA SER A 48 -18.16 10.63 -20.89
C SER A 48 -17.37 11.85 -20.42
N SER A 49 -16.67 12.53 -21.33
CA SER A 49 -16.10 13.86 -21.05
C SER A 49 -17.12 14.72 -20.32
N VAL A 50 -16.69 15.38 -19.26
CA VAL A 50 -17.59 16.21 -18.46
C VAL A 50 -18.17 17.30 -19.35
N ALA A 51 -19.50 17.23 -19.52
CA ALA A 51 -20.39 18.09 -20.28
C ALA A 51 -20.27 18.09 -21.83
N CYS A 52 -21.13 17.29 -22.47
CA CYS A 52 -21.73 17.63 -23.78
C CYS A 52 -23.23 17.96 -23.63
N HIS A 53 -23.61 18.67 -22.55
CA HIS A 53 -24.93 19.29 -22.41
C HIS A 53 -24.82 20.65 -21.72
N GLY A 54 -24.81 21.72 -22.52
CA GLY A 54 -24.75 23.11 -22.06
C GLY A 54 -23.59 23.84 -22.72
N ALA A 55 -23.90 24.91 -23.45
CA ALA A 55 -22.89 25.82 -23.96
C ALA A 55 -22.16 26.47 -22.78
N GLU A 56 -20.86 26.70 -22.94
CA GLU A 56 -19.94 27.32 -21.99
C GLU A 56 -19.20 26.35 -21.05
N ARG A 57 -17.90 26.18 -21.34
CA ARG A 57 -16.83 25.58 -20.52
C ARG A 57 -16.52 24.11 -20.84
N GLY A 58 -15.63 23.92 -21.82
CA GLY A 58 -14.85 22.68 -21.91
C GLY A 58 -13.99 22.53 -20.65
N PHE A 59 -14.01 21.34 -20.05
CA PHE A 59 -13.18 21.01 -18.90
C PHE A 59 -11.77 20.69 -19.37
N ASP A 60 -10.79 21.53 -19.00
CA ASP A 60 -9.37 21.21 -19.14
C ASP A 60 -8.87 20.61 -17.81
N PRO A 61 -8.60 19.29 -17.74
CA PRO A 61 -8.09 18.65 -16.53
C PRO A 61 -6.72 19.17 -16.08
N ALA A 62 -5.93 19.82 -16.95
CA ALA A 62 -4.66 20.45 -16.57
C ALA A 62 -4.86 21.82 -15.90
N LEU A 63 -5.99 22.49 -16.19
CA LEU A 63 -6.34 23.75 -15.55
C LEU A 63 -7.15 23.55 -14.28
N GLY A 64 -8.14 22.66 -14.22
CA GLY A 64 -8.80 22.19 -12.99
C GLY A 64 -9.50 23.19 -12.05
N CYS A 65 -9.25 24.51 -12.12
CA CYS A 65 -9.74 25.49 -11.15
C CYS A 65 -11.19 25.93 -11.45
N GLY A 66 -12.03 26.04 -10.41
CA GLY A 66 -13.42 26.46 -10.48
C GLY A 66 -14.40 25.37 -10.93
N TYR A 67 -13.99 24.11 -10.88
CA TYR A 67 -14.76 22.96 -11.39
C TYR A 67 -14.77 21.78 -10.40
N TYR A 68 -14.83 22.03 -9.09
CA TYR A 68 -14.70 20.98 -8.08
C TYR A 68 -15.65 19.81 -8.30
N GLN A 69 -16.95 20.11 -8.47
CA GLN A 69 -18.00 19.09 -8.64
C GLN A 69 -17.86 18.31 -9.95
N THR A 70 -17.43 19.00 -11.01
CA THR A 70 -17.19 18.43 -12.34
C THR A 70 -16.02 17.45 -12.28
N LEU A 71 -14.91 17.86 -11.65
CA LEU A 71 -13.73 17.04 -11.44
C LEU A 71 -14.07 15.80 -10.58
N LEU A 72 -14.71 16.00 -9.42
CA LEU A 72 -15.16 14.91 -8.54
C LEU A 72 -16.04 13.88 -9.28
N TYR A 73 -17.01 14.36 -10.07
CA TYR A 73 -17.90 13.49 -10.83
C TYR A 73 -17.14 12.65 -11.86
N ALA A 74 -16.27 13.28 -12.65
CA ALA A 74 -15.45 12.59 -13.65
C ALA A 74 -14.60 11.48 -13.02
N LEU A 75 -13.84 11.86 -11.98
CA LEU A 75 -12.90 10.97 -11.30
C LEU A 75 -13.59 9.75 -10.63
N SER A 76 -14.83 9.92 -10.19
CA SER A 76 -15.57 8.87 -9.48
C SER A 76 -16.43 7.96 -10.38
N THR A 77 -16.66 8.34 -11.64
CA THR A 77 -17.61 7.63 -12.54
C THR A 77 -16.98 7.09 -13.81
N GLU A 78 -15.86 7.66 -14.27
CA GLU A 78 -15.20 7.16 -15.47
C GLU A 78 -14.48 5.83 -15.19
N LYS A 79 -14.55 4.90 -16.16
CA LYS A 79 -13.71 3.68 -16.17
C LYS A 79 -12.22 3.98 -16.39
N ILE A 80 -11.90 5.26 -16.56
CA ILE A 80 -10.56 5.81 -16.52
C ILE A 80 -10.35 6.32 -15.10
N SER A 81 -9.62 5.57 -14.31
CA SER A 81 -9.24 5.99 -12.97
C SER A 81 -8.20 7.11 -13.04
N TYR A 82 -8.68 8.34 -13.01
CA TYR A 82 -7.88 9.56 -13.01
C TYR A 82 -7.45 10.02 -11.62
N TYR A 83 -7.16 9.06 -10.76
CA TYR A 83 -6.32 9.31 -9.60
C TYR A 83 -4.91 9.85 -9.95
N CYS A 84 -4.60 9.96 -11.24
CA CYS A 84 -3.34 10.46 -11.79
C CYS A 84 -3.18 11.99 -11.76
N LEU A 85 -4.22 12.78 -11.49
CA LEU A 85 -4.08 14.23 -11.37
C LEU A 85 -3.66 14.59 -9.95
N TYR A 86 -2.38 14.44 -9.67
CA TYR A 86 -1.76 14.97 -8.47
C TYR A 86 -1.59 16.50 -8.57
N ASP A 87 -1.34 17.14 -7.42
CA ASP A 87 -1.12 18.59 -7.26
C ASP A 87 -0.19 19.24 -8.28
N ARG A 88 0.78 18.50 -8.82
CA ARG A 88 1.75 19.01 -9.79
C ARG A 88 1.23 19.12 -11.21
N GLU A 89 0.19 18.38 -11.57
CA GLU A 89 -0.36 18.40 -12.93
C GLU A 89 -1.53 19.38 -13.05
N ILE A 90 -2.25 19.62 -11.95
CA ILE A 90 -3.24 20.69 -11.85
C ILE A 90 -2.54 21.93 -11.33
N GLY A 91 -2.38 22.95 -12.17
CA GLY A 91 -1.64 24.17 -11.84
C GLY A 91 -2.29 25.09 -10.79
N CYS A 92 -3.34 24.65 -10.10
CA CYS A 92 -4.04 25.46 -9.10
C CYS A 92 -3.45 25.27 -7.71
N GLN A 93 -3.26 26.36 -6.99
CA GLN A 93 -3.08 26.31 -5.53
C GLN A 93 -4.38 25.94 -4.79
N GLU A 94 -5.53 26.24 -5.42
CA GLU A 94 -6.87 26.00 -4.91
C GLU A 94 -7.81 25.66 -6.08
N ILE A 95 -8.61 24.61 -5.93
CA ILE A 95 -9.61 24.18 -6.90
C ILE A 95 -10.84 25.07 -6.82
N GLU A 96 -11.52 25.15 -5.67
CA GLU A 96 -12.74 25.95 -5.46
C GLU A 96 -13.09 26.05 -3.97
N ASP A 97 -13.46 27.23 -3.48
CA ASP A 97 -13.88 27.48 -2.08
C ASP A 97 -12.88 27.02 -1.01
N GLY A 98 -11.59 27.31 -1.21
CA GLY A 98 -10.49 26.90 -0.33
C GLY A 98 -10.07 25.44 -0.49
N ARG A 99 -10.80 24.64 -1.28
CA ARG A 99 -10.52 23.21 -1.46
C ARG A 99 -9.34 23.00 -2.40
N LYS A 100 -8.50 22.04 -2.07
CA LYS A 100 -7.34 21.63 -2.85
C LYS A 100 -7.63 20.34 -3.60
N ILE A 101 -6.72 20.00 -4.50
CA ILE A 101 -6.78 18.72 -5.23
C ILE A 101 -6.75 17.50 -4.29
N ASP A 102 -6.10 17.62 -3.13
CA ASP A 102 -6.09 16.57 -2.12
C ASP A 102 -7.48 16.29 -1.54
N ASP A 103 -8.33 17.32 -1.42
CA ASP A 103 -9.71 17.17 -0.95
C ASP A 103 -10.55 16.40 -1.97
N VAL A 104 -10.40 16.73 -3.26
CA VAL A 104 -11.04 16.00 -4.35
C VAL A 104 -10.59 14.55 -4.37
N ASN A 105 -9.28 14.31 -4.32
CA ASN A 105 -8.70 12.97 -4.31
C ASN A 105 -9.19 12.14 -3.11
N ARG A 106 -9.39 12.79 -1.95
CA ARG A 106 -9.96 12.16 -0.76
C ARG A 106 -11.44 11.86 -0.93
N GLU A 107 -12.23 12.73 -1.55
CA GLU A 107 -13.66 12.46 -1.73
C GLU A 107 -13.91 11.37 -2.78
N VAL A 108 -13.12 11.36 -3.86
CA VAL A 108 -13.11 10.24 -4.83
C VAL A 108 -12.76 8.93 -4.13
N ALA A 109 -11.80 8.96 -3.19
CA ALA A 109 -11.36 7.77 -2.44
C ALA A 109 -12.51 7.16 -1.68
N GLU A 110 -13.24 8.02 -0.98
CA GLU A 110 -14.37 7.64 -0.17
C GLU A 110 -15.52 7.14 -1.03
N LYS A 111 -15.80 7.79 -2.16
CA LYS A 111 -16.86 7.38 -3.08
C LYS A 111 -16.54 6.06 -3.79
N LEU A 112 -15.28 5.81 -4.16
CA LEU A 112 -14.86 4.53 -4.74
C LEU A 112 -14.74 3.42 -3.68
N GLY A 113 -14.20 3.72 -2.50
CA GLY A 113 -14.15 2.81 -1.36
C GLY A 113 -15.54 2.40 -0.87
N ALA A 114 -16.52 3.31 -0.96
CA ALA A 114 -17.93 3.03 -0.68
C ALA A 114 -18.58 2.02 -1.65
N GLN A 115 -17.86 1.54 -2.66
CA GLN A 115 -18.34 0.48 -3.57
C GLN A 115 -17.90 -0.90 -3.08
N ILE A 116 -16.88 -0.95 -2.21
CA ILE A 116 -16.25 -2.17 -1.73
C ILE A 116 -16.81 -2.55 -0.36
N THR A 117 -17.32 -3.77 -0.27
CA THR A 117 -17.75 -4.38 0.98
C THR A 117 -16.86 -5.59 1.27
N LEU A 118 -16.30 -5.66 2.47
CA LEU A 118 -15.69 -6.88 2.97
C LEU A 118 -16.81 -7.86 3.36
N LEU A 119 -17.00 -8.92 2.58
CA LEU A 119 -18.06 -9.91 2.79
C LEU A 119 -17.68 -10.90 3.89
N SER A 120 -16.42 -11.33 3.94
CA SER A 120 -15.88 -12.15 5.02
C SER A 120 -14.36 -12.04 5.11
N ALA A 121 -13.83 -12.22 6.31
CA ALA A 121 -12.40 -12.40 6.59
C ALA A 121 -12.24 -13.56 7.59
N ASN A 122 -11.93 -14.75 7.08
CA ASN A 122 -11.93 -15.96 7.90
C ASN A 122 -10.49 -16.32 8.30
N LEU A 123 -10.25 -16.37 9.60
CA LEU A 123 -8.96 -16.73 10.18
C LEU A 123 -8.82 -18.26 10.24
N ASN A 124 -7.62 -18.79 9.97
CA ASN A 124 -7.29 -20.21 10.19
C ASN A 124 -7.04 -20.54 11.69
N GLY A 125 -7.88 -19.99 12.58
CA GLY A 125 -7.79 -20.06 14.04
C GLY A 125 -7.63 -18.69 14.69
N ASN A 126 -8.20 -18.53 15.89
CA ASN A 126 -8.12 -17.29 16.69
C ASN A 126 -6.97 -17.30 17.70
N GLU A 127 -6.18 -18.36 17.73
CA GLU A 127 -5.00 -18.51 18.59
C GLU A 127 -3.83 -19.06 17.77
N LYS A 128 -2.66 -18.44 17.89
CA LYS A 128 -1.45 -18.85 17.16
C LYS A 128 -0.22 -18.80 18.03
N ASN A 129 0.67 -19.77 17.83
CA ASN A 129 2.02 -19.72 18.40
C ASN A 129 2.89 -18.78 17.57
N VAL A 130 3.83 -18.11 18.23
CA VAL A 130 4.94 -17.47 17.54
C VAL A 130 5.63 -18.45 16.57
N GLY A 131 5.99 -17.97 15.39
CA GLY A 131 6.61 -18.75 14.32
C GLY A 131 5.62 -19.56 13.47
N SER A 132 4.34 -19.64 13.87
CA SER A 132 3.30 -20.27 13.05
C SER A 132 2.70 -19.28 12.05
N ASP A 133 2.15 -19.80 10.96
CA ASP A 133 1.49 -18.99 9.96
C ASP A 133 0.02 -18.72 10.32
N LEU A 134 -0.33 -17.43 10.33
CA LEU A 134 -1.70 -16.94 10.32
C LEU A 134 -2.10 -16.73 8.86
N THR A 135 -3.12 -17.48 8.42
CA THR A 135 -3.74 -17.32 7.11
C THR A 135 -5.14 -16.73 7.29
N ILE A 136 -5.47 -15.76 6.44
CA ILE A 136 -6.77 -15.10 6.43
C ILE A 136 -7.33 -15.19 5.02
N ASP A 137 -8.51 -15.79 4.90
CA ASP A 137 -9.27 -15.89 3.65
C ASP A 137 -10.25 -14.74 3.55
N PHE A 138 -9.99 -13.82 2.63
CA PHE A 138 -10.82 -12.67 2.36
C PHE A 138 -11.79 -12.93 1.22
N ARG A 139 -13.00 -12.41 1.36
CA ARG A 139 -14.00 -12.29 0.29
C ARG A 139 -14.50 -10.85 0.26
N PHE A 140 -14.31 -10.20 -0.86
CA PHE A 140 -14.75 -8.83 -1.12
C PHE A 140 -15.84 -8.81 -2.17
N GLY A 141 -16.78 -7.87 -2.05
CA GLY A 141 -17.74 -7.53 -3.09
C GLY A 141 -17.49 -6.12 -3.60
N ASN A 142 -17.35 -5.95 -4.91
CA ASN A 142 -17.47 -4.64 -5.55
C ASN A 142 -18.88 -4.50 -6.14
N ASN A 143 -19.67 -3.60 -5.53
CA ASN A 143 -21.05 -3.31 -5.92
C ASN A 143 -21.16 -2.11 -6.87
N GLY A 144 -20.04 -1.48 -7.23
CA GLY A 144 -20.01 -0.35 -8.15
C GLY A 144 -19.64 -0.73 -9.57
N LEU A 145 -19.78 0.23 -10.50
CA LEU A 145 -19.49 0.04 -11.92
C LEU A 145 -18.06 0.45 -12.30
N THR A 146 -17.30 0.94 -11.33
CA THR A 146 -15.95 1.51 -11.53
C THR A 146 -14.90 0.61 -10.87
N THR A 147 -13.78 0.46 -11.55
CA THR A 147 -12.61 -0.24 -11.02
C THR A 147 -11.98 0.56 -9.88
N LEU A 148 -11.56 -0.10 -8.81
CA LEU A 148 -10.73 0.52 -7.78
C LEU A 148 -9.26 0.51 -8.23
N ILE A 149 -8.79 1.61 -8.80
CA ILE A 149 -7.42 1.76 -9.30
C ILE A 149 -6.70 2.83 -8.49
N ALA A 150 -5.58 2.45 -7.90
CA ALA A 150 -4.71 3.38 -7.22
C ALA A 150 -3.69 3.94 -8.21
N PRO A 151 -3.37 5.24 -8.17
CA PRO A 151 -2.33 5.79 -9.00
C PRO A 151 -0.96 5.41 -8.44
N LEU A 152 0.00 5.21 -9.33
CA LEU A 152 1.40 5.06 -8.93
C LEU A 152 2.28 5.92 -9.84
N LYS A 153 3.11 6.78 -9.24
CA LYS A 153 4.08 7.58 -9.99
C LYS A 153 5.29 6.72 -10.34
N GLN A 154 5.60 6.65 -11.63
CA GLN A 154 6.79 6.01 -12.16
C GLN A 154 7.56 7.05 -13.00
N GLY A 155 8.49 7.75 -12.34
CA GLY A 155 9.20 8.89 -12.92
C GLY A 155 8.25 10.06 -13.20
N ILE A 156 8.05 10.38 -14.48
CA ILE A 156 7.14 11.44 -14.94
C ILE A 156 5.74 10.92 -15.32
N LYS A 157 5.51 9.60 -15.24
CA LYS A 157 4.27 8.97 -15.68
C LYS A 157 3.47 8.47 -14.49
N TRP A 158 2.16 8.61 -14.58
CA TRP A 158 1.23 7.92 -13.70
C TRP A 158 0.74 6.64 -14.36
N VAL A 159 0.77 5.54 -13.61
CA VAL A 159 0.28 4.24 -14.07
C VAL A 159 -0.82 3.72 -13.14
N PRO A 160 -1.81 2.98 -13.69
CA PRO A 160 -2.79 2.30 -12.86
C PRO A 160 -2.11 1.21 -12.03
N SER A 161 -2.40 1.17 -10.74
CA SER A 161 -1.89 0.20 -9.78
C SER A 161 -3.01 -0.38 -8.92
N SER A 162 -2.73 -1.53 -8.31
CA SER A 162 -3.61 -2.12 -7.30
C SER A 162 -3.46 -1.38 -5.98
N TYR A 163 -4.56 -1.32 -5.23
CA TYR A 163 -4.51 -1.08 -3.79
C TYR A 163 -3.85 -2.26 -3.09
N LYS A 164 -3.41 -2.02 -1.85
CA LYS A 164 -2.89 -3.02 -0.94
C LYS A 164 -3.90 -3.29 0.16
N LEU A 165 -3.87 -4.51 0.67
CA LEU A 165 -4.57 -4.88 1.89
C LEU A 165 -3.62 -4.63 3.05
N PHE A 166 -4.06 -3.98 4.13
CA PHE A 166 -3.30 -3.95 5.37
C PHE A 166 -3.94 -4.80 6.46
N LEU A 167 -3.12 -5.25 7.39
CA LEU A 167 -3.52 -5.95 8.61
C LEU A 167 -2.89 -5.27 9.83
N GLU A 168 -3.69 -5.10 10.88
CA GLU A 168 -3.25 -4.47 12.13
C GLU A 168 -3.59 -5.32 13.35
N PHE A 169 -2.57 -5.57 14.16
CA PHE A 169 -2.73 -6.10 15.51
C PHE A 169 -2.77 -4.93 16.48
N VAL A 170 -3.88 -4.76 17.20
CA VAL A 170 -4.10 -3.64 18.12
C VAL A 170 -4.22 -4.17 19.54
N LYS A 171 -3.41 -3.64 20.44
CA LYS A 171 -3.43 -3.96 21.87
C LYS A 171 -3.57 -2.67 22.66
N ASN A 172 -4.54 -2.62 23.57
CA ASN A 172 -4.80 -1.46 24.42
C ASN A 172 -4.94 -0.14 23.63
N GLY A 173 -5.55 -0.21 22.44
CA GLY A 173 -5.74 0.94 21.54
C GLY A 173 -4.51 1.33 20.72
N GLN A 174 -3.34 0.71 20.93
CA GLN A 174 -2.13 0.97 20.15
C GLN A 174 -1.89 -0.11 19.10
N VAL A 175 -1.46 0.31 17.91
CA VAL A 175 -1.05 -0.61 16.84
C VAL A 175 0.28 -1.25 17.25
N ALA A 176 0.25 -2.56 17.48
CA ALA A 176 1.42 -3.37 17.78
C ALA A 176 2.13 -3.80 16.49
N LEU A 177 1.39 -4.25 15.48
CA LEU A 177 1.96 -4.62 14.18
C LEU A 177 1.06 -4.11 13.07
N TYR A 178 1.69 -3.58 12.02
CA TYR A 178 1.07 -3.21 10.74
C TYR A 178 1.78 -3.94 9.61
N GLN A 179 1.05 -4.60 8.72
CA GLN A 179 1.61 -5.29 7.57
C GLN A 179 0.72 -5.09 6.34
N GLU A 180 1.34 -4.77 5.20
CA GLU A 180 0.66 -4.69 3.91
C GLU A 180 0.87 -5.94 3.06
N PHE A 181 -0.13 -6.26 2.24
CA PHE A 181 -0.15 -7.38 1.31
C PHE A 181 -0.63 -6.93 -0.07
N ALA A 182 -0.06 -7.52 -1.11
CA ALA A 182 -0.61 -7.40 -2.45
C ALA A 182 -1.94 -8.17 -2.55
N ILE A 183 -2.86 -7.65 -3.34
CA ILE A 183 -4.18 -8.22 -3.57
C ILE A 183 -4.16 -8.99 -4.89
N ASN A 184 -4.72 -10.21 -4.90
CA ASN A 184 -4.77 -11.06 -6.08
C ASN A 184 -6.16 -11.68 -6.28
N PRO A 185 -6.88 -11.40 -7.38
CA PRO A 185 -6.49 -10.54 -8.49
C PRO A 185 -6.44 -9.06 -8.07
N PRO A 186 -5.57 -8.24 -8.70
CA PRO A 186 -5.40 -6.83 -8.34
C PRO A 186 -6.71 -6.06 -8.46
N THR A 187 -6.88 -5.02 -7.64
CA THR A 187 -8.12 -4.23 -7.60
C THR A 187 -8.45 -3.56 -8.92
N THR A 188 -7.44 -3.36 -9.78
CA THR A 188 -7.57 -2.91 -11.18
C THR A 188 -8.40 -3.84 -12.08
N SER A 189 -8.76 -5.03 -11.59
CA SER A 189 -9.58 -6.01 -12.31
C SER A 189 -10.99 -6.19 -11.71
N TRP A 190 -11.33 -5.46 -10.65
CA TRP A 190 -12.55 -5.69 -9.86
C TRP A 190 -13.81 -5.07 -10.47
N VAL A 191 -13.99 -5.12 -11.79
CA VAL A 191 -15.19 -4.58 -12.46
C VAL A 191 -16.26 -5.66 -12.61
N PRO A 192 -17.52 -5.40 -12.23
CA PRO A 192 -18.62 -6.28 -12.57
C PRO A 192 -19.02 -6.15 -14.04
N ALA A 193 -19.23 -7.29 -14.70
CA ALA A 193 -19.83 -7.31 -16.05
C ALA A 193 -21.31 -6.91 -16.01
N ASN A 194 -22.07 -7.31 -14.96
CA ASN A 194 -23.53 -7.16 -14.89
C ASN A 194 -24.09 -6.93 -13.44
N PHE A 195 -23.32 -6.26 -12.56
CA PHE A 195 -23.49 -6.07 -11.08
C PHE A 195 -22.82 -7.12 -10.15
N ASN A 196 -22.35 -6.62 -8.99
CA ASN A 196 -21.79 -7.32 -7.83
C ASN A 196 -20.71 -8.37 -8.13
N LYS A 197 -19.48 -7.92 -8.40
CA LYS A 197 -18.34 -8.83 -8.56
C LYS A 197 -17.77 -9.20 -7.20
N GLU A 198 -17.75 -10.49 -6.91
CA GLU A 198 -17.04 -11.00 -5.75
C GLU A 198 -15.62 -11.44 -6.12
N VAL A 199 -14.69 -11.18 -5.21
CA VAL A 199 -13.29 -11.54 -5.33
C VAL A 199 -12.84 -12.15 -4.02
N SER A 200 -12.19 -13.31 -4.09
CA SER A 200 -11.65 -13.99 -2.92
C SER A 200 -10.15 -14.21 -3.08
N PHE A 201 -9.43 -14.04 -1.98
CA PHE A 201 -7.99 -14.30 -1.91
C PHE A 201 -7.53 -14.52 -0.48
N SER A 202 -6.38 -15.17 -0.34
CA SER A 202 -5.79 -15.46 0.95
C SER A 202 -4.50 -14.66 1.12
N VAL A 203 -4.23 -14.23 2.34
CA VAL A 203 -2.90 -13.74 2.74
C VAL A 203 -2.40 -14.57 3.91
N SER A 204 -1.09 -14.72 3.97
CA SER A 204 -0.42 -15.43 5.07
C SER A 204 0.68 -14.56 5.64
N LEU A 205 0.80 -14.56 6.96
CA LEU A 205 1.90 -13.93 7.68
C LEU A 205 2.42 -14.86 8.77
N ASN A 206 3.72 -14.83 8.97
CA ASN A 206 4.34 -15.52 10.07
C ASN A 206 4.16 -14.71 11.36
N VAL A 207 3.61 -15.32 12.39
CA VAL A 207 3.36 -14.64 13.67
C VAL A 207 4.69 -14.38 14.37
N SER A 208 5.08 -13.12 14.45
CA SER A 208 6.41 -12.73 14.95
C SER A 208 6.51 -12.84 16.48
N GLU A 209 7.74 -13.03 16.97
CA GLU A 209 8.08 -13.00 18.40
C GLU A 209 7.63 -11.70 19.09
N TYR A 210 7.60 -10.58 18.34
CA TYR A 210 7.11 -9.29 18.82
C TYR A 210 5.65 -9.35 19.32
N LEU A 211 4.79 -10.13 18.64
CA LEU A 211 3.40 -10.29 19.04
C LEU A 211 3.22 -11.28 20.20
N GLY A 212 4.13 -12.24 20.37
CA GLY A 212 4.05 -13.22 21.46
C GLY A 212 4.70 -12.75 22.76
N GLY A 213 5.57 -11.75 22.71
CA GLY A 213 6.39 -11.35 23.85
C GLY A 213 7.49 -12.36 24.18
N ALA A 214 8.45 -11.96 25.00
CA ALA A 214 9.65 -12.75 25.29
C ALA A 214 9.41 -13.98 26.19
N ASN A 215 8.28 -14.03 26.92
CA ASN A 215 8.03 -15.08 27.91
C ASN A 215 7.23 -16.25 27.32
N GLN A 216 7.60 -17.48 27.69
CA GLN A 216 7.07 -18.72 27.11
C GLN A 216 5.60 -19.01 27.47
N ASN A 217 5.08 -18.39 28.54
CA ASN A 217 3.68 -18.52 28.96
C ASN A 217 2.86 -17.26 28.62
N SER A 218 3.42 -16.36 27.81
CA SER A 218 2.71 -15.14 27.41
C SER A 218 1.50 -15.53 26.58
N ARG A 219 0.33 -15.13 27.05
CA ARG A 219 -0.89 -15.13 26.27
C ARG A 219 -1.28 -13.67 26.03
N ILE A 220 -1.08 -13.20 24.81
CA ILE A 220 -1.33 -11.81 24.47
C ILE A 220 -2.52 -11.71 23.52
N GLU A 221 -3.53 -10.97 23.94
CA GLU A 221 -4.76 -10.75 23.17
C GLU A 221 -4.68 -9.44 22.39
N TYR A 222 -5.17 -9.50 21.15
CA TYR A 222 -5.18 -8.43 20.16
C TYR A 222 -6.55 -8.33 19.51
N LYS A 223 -6.96 -7.10 19.20
CA LYS A 223 -7.95 -6.85 18.16
C LYS A 223 -7.24 -6.88 16.81
N LEU A 224 -7.80 -7.60 15.86
CA LEU A 224 -7.27 -7.70 14.51
C LEU A 224 -8.13 -6.88 13.55
N TYR A 225 -7.51 -5.94 12.84
CA TYR A 225 -8.19 -5.09 11.88
C TYR A 225 -7.59 -5.23 10.48
N THR A 226 -8.37 -4.87 9.46
CA THR A 226 -7.91 -4.77 8.08
C THR A 226 -8.48 -3.55 7.38
N GLY A 227 -7.89 -3.15 6.27
CA GLY A 227 -8.40 -2.12 5.39
C GLY A 227 -7.62 -2.10 4.09
N LEU A 228 -7.88 -1.07 3.27
CA LEU A 228 -7.11 -0.84 2.05
C LEU A 228 -6.25 0.41 2.18
N THR A 229 -5.08 0.33 1.57
CA THR A 229 -4.17 1.46 1.34
C THR A 229 -3.85 1.59 -0.14
N ASP A 230 -3.48 2.80 -0.56
CA ASP A 230 -2.88 2.98 -1.87
C ASP A 230 -1.43 2.39 -1.90
N PRO A 231 -0.74 2.40 -3.05
CA PRO A 231 0.64 1.95 -3.13
C PRO A 231 1.62 2.74 -2.24
N SER A 232 1.30 4.00 -1.93
CA SER A 232 2.06 4.88 -1.04
C SER A 232 1.94 4.49 0.44
N GLY A 233 0.92 3.69 0.76
CA GLY A 233 0.79 2.93 2.00
C GLY A 233 -0.05 3.62 3.07
N GLU A 234 0.35 3.45 4.33
CA GLU A 234 -0.44 3.74 5.54
C GLU A 234 -1.08 5.13 5.60
N LYS A 235 -0.47 6.16 5.02
CA LYS A 235 -0.99 7.54 5.06
C LYS A 235 -2.28 7.72 4.25
N ASN A 236 -2.56 6.80 3.33
CA ASN A 236 -3.70 6.85 2.43
C ASN A 236 -4.57 5.62 2.66
N ARG A 237 -5.31 5.59 3.77
CA ARG A 237 -6.28 4.53 4.08
C ARG A 237 -7.65 4.82 3.51
N PHE A 238 -8.37 3.75 3.20
CA PHE A 238 -9.71 3.79 2.60
C PHE A 238 -10.66 2.95 3.44
N ALA A 239 -11.85 3.50 3.71
CA ALA A 239 -12.87 2.81 4.49
C ALA A 239 -13.73 1.92 3.59
N PHE A 240 -14.07 0.72 4.06
CA PHE A 240 -15.04 -0.14 3.39
C PHE A 240 -16.47 0.33 3.64
N LYS A 241 -17.37 0.02 2.69
CA LYS A 241 -18.83 0.07 2.89
C LYS A 241 -19.29 -1.16 3.66
N ASN A 242 -18.85 -1.27 4.90
CA ASN A 242 -19.41 -2.21 5.87
C ASN A 242 -20.21 -1.39 6.89
N SER A 243 -21.49 -1.72 7.06
CA SER A 243 -22.35 -1.13 8.09
C SER A 243 -22.04 -1.74 9.47
N GLY A 244 -22.04 -0.93 10.52
CA GLY A 244 -22.07 -1.42 11.91
C GLY A 244 -20.88 -0.99 12.78
N GLN A 245 -20.86 -1.53 14.01
CA GLN A 245 -19.89 -1.21 15.07
C GLN A 245 -18.45 -1.72 14.81
N ASN A 246 -18.28 -2.62 13.83
CA ASN A 246 -16.98 -3.22 13.51
C ASN A 246 -16.09 -2.32 12.64
N ASN A 247 -16.64 -1.25 12.07
CA ASN A 247 -15.89 -0.32 11.25
C ASN A 247 -15.35 0.82 12.14
N ASP A 248 -14.05 0.82 12.40
CA ASP A 248 -13.35 1.95 13.01
C ASP A 248 -13.10 2.99 11.93
N LEU A 249 -14.10 3.87 11.73
CA LEU A 249 -14.09 4.89 10.70
C LEU A 249 -12.97 5.92 10.89
N ALA A 250 -12.58 6.20 12.14
CA ALA A 250 -11.52 7.14 12.44
C ALA A 250 -10.17 6.65 11.90
N ASN A 251 -9.90 5.35 12.02
CA ASN A 251 -8.68 4.71 11.51
C ASN A 251 -8.87 4.00 10.16
N ARG A 252 -10.07 4.11 9.56
CA ARG A 252 -10.48 3.54 8.27
C ARG A 252 -10.14 2.05 8.16
N ARG A 253 -10.54 1.30 9.18
CA ARG A 253 -10.23 -0.13 9.32
C ARG A 253 -11.43 -0.91 9.84
N TYR A 254 -11.52 -2.17 9.46
CA TYR A 254 -12.60 -3.07 9.81
C TYR A 254 -12.10 -4.19 10.72
N LEU A 255 -12.83 -4.42 11.81
CA LEU A 255 -12.52 -5.45 12.80
C LEU A 255 -12.78 -6.83 12.21
N ILE A 256 -11.74 -7.67 12.17
CA ILE A 256 -11.80 -9.08 11.77
C ILE A 256 -12.00 -9.96 12.99
N SER A 257 -11.29 -9.68 14.09
CA SER A 257 -11.40 -10.43 15.34
C SER A 257 -11.21 -9.49 16.52
N ASP A 258 -12.07 -9.61 17.51
CA ASP A 258 -12.00 -8.79 18.73
C ASP A 258 -11.08 -9.40 19.80
N SER A 259 -10.67 -10.67 19.61
CA SER A 259 -9.98 -11.48 20.62
C SER A 259 -9.00 -12.49 20.00
N PHE A 260 -8.11 -12.01 19.12
CA PHE A 260 -7.05 -12.85 18.56
C PHE A 260 -5.90 -13.02 19.56
N THR A 261 -5.50 -14.26 19.83
CA THR A 261 -4.49 -14.58 20.83
C THR A 261 -3.18 -15.03 20.20
N VAL A 262 -2.07 -14.46 20.66
CA VAL A 262 -0.73 -14.96 20.36
C VAL A 262 -0.12 -15.58 21.61
N LEU A 263 0.38 -16.80 21.45
CA LEU A 263 1.11 -17.55 22.45
C LEU A 263 2.62 -17.38 22.22
N GLY A 264 3.37 -17.06 23.28
CA GLY A 264 4.83 -16.97 23.25
C GLY A 264 5.49 -18.30 22.85
N GLN A 265 6.78 -18.26 22.46
CA GLN A 265 7.50 -19.47 22.04
C GLN A 265 7.54 -20.53 23.17
N GLY A 266 6.91 -21.67 22.95
CA GLY A 266 7.30 -22.91 23.61
C GLY A 266 8.62 -23.41 23.02
N VAL A 267 9.53 -23.90 23.86
CA VAL A 267 10.81 -24.51 23.45
C VAL A 267 10.58 -25.54 22.33
N PRO A 268 11.42 -25.63 21.29
CA PRO A 268 11.38 -26.79 20.40
C PRO A 268 11.58 -28.04 21.24
N THR A 269 10.65 -28.98 21.17
CA THR A 269 10.68 -30.22 21.96
C THR A 269 12.02 -30.92 21.72
N SER A 270 12.95 -30.79 22.66
CA SER A 270 14.21 -31.53 22.63
C SER A 270 13.86 -33.01 22.77
N THR A 271 13.91 -33.73 21.66
CA THR A 271 13.81 -35.18 21.65
C THR A 271 14.97 -35.75 22.51
N PRO A 272 14.71 -36.58 23.52
CA PRO A 272 15.78 -37.14 24.35
C PRO A 272 16.66 -38.14 23.58
N GLY A 273 17.95 -37.79 23.46
CA GLY A 273 19.10 -38.69 23.59
C GLY A 273 19.29 -39.85 22.60
N ALA A 274 20.20 -39.66 21.64
CA ALA A 274 21.07 -40.75 21.17
C ALA A 274 22.52 -40.42 21.61
N PRO A 275 23.22 -41.33 22.31
CA PRO A 275 24.56 -41.03 22.83
C PRO A 275 25.54 -41.04 21.67
N THR A 276 26.34 -39.98 21.52
CA THR A 276 27.49 -39.99 20.61
C THR A 276 28.72 -39.49 21.34
N ASN A 277 29.77 -40.31 21.25
CA ASN A 277 30.98 -40.29 22.07
C ASN A 277 31.77 -38.97 21.96
N THR A 278 32.30 -38.55 23.11
CA THR A 278 33.42 -37.60 23.26
C THR A 278 34.69 -38.14 22.59
N PRO A 279 35.48 -37.26 21.96
CA PRO A 279 36.89 -37.17 22.36
C PRO A 279 37.39 -35.73 22.62
N ARG A 280 38.49 -35.70 23.38
CA ARG A 280 39.26 -34.62 24.03
C ARG A 280 39.77 -33.47 23.12
N PRO A 281 40.25 -32.35 23.73
CA PRO A 281 40.47 -31.04 23.12
C PRO A 281 41.88 -30.87 22.53
N THR A 282 42.04 -29.93 21.59
CA THR A 282 43.27 -29.16 21.43
C THR A 282 42.99 -27.75 20.90
N ASP A 283 43.65 -26.81 21.57
CA ASP A 283 43.86 -25.36 21.40
C ASP A 283 43.84 -24.74 19.99
N GLY A 284 43.41 -23.47 19.93
CA GLY A 284 43.63 -22.59 18.78
C GLY A 284 42.71 -21.36 18.71
N SER A 285 42.82 -20.44 19.67
CA SER A 285 42.28 -19.06 19.60
C SER A 285 42.98 -18.25 18.49
N PRO A 286 42.34 -17.25 17.85
CA PRO A 286 42.16 -15.95 18.49
C PRO A 286 40.73 -15.42 18.45
N THR A 287 40.27 -15.04 19.65
CA THR A 287 39.37 -13.93 19.99
C THR A 287 39.05 -12.95 18.85
N GLN A 288 37.80 -12.94 18.37
CA GLN A 288 37.24 -11.72 17.77
C GLN A 288 36.82 -10.79 18.90
N THR A 289 37.54 -9.69 19.00
CA THR A 289 37.19 -8.53 19.83
C THR A 289 35.80 -8.03 19.43
N SER A 290 34.85 -8.17 20.34
CA SER A 290 33.57 -7.46 20.28
C SER A 290 33.83 -5.96 20.39
N VAL A 291 33.78 -5.25 19.27
CA VAL A 291 33.70 -3.79 19.27
C VAL A 291 32.27 -3.44 19.73
N PRO A 292 32.09 -2.69 20.83
CA PRO A 292 30.76 -2.21 21.22
C PRO A 292 30.20 -1.33 20.08
N PRO A 293 28.88 -1.34 19.81
CA PRO A 293 28.33 -0.54 18.73
C PRO A 293 28.72 0.92 18.95
N SER A 294 29.46 1.48 17.99
CA SER A 294 29.91 2.86 18.01
C SER A 294 28.70 3.77 18.17
N THR A 295 28.62 4.47 19.29
CA THR A 295 27.61 5.50 19.56
C THR A 295 27.66 6.56 18.46
N CYS A 296 26.50 7.00 17.96
CA CYS A 296 26.45 8.13 17.02
C CYS A 296 27.09 9.39 17.64
N PRO A 297 27.55 10.36 16.81
CA PRO A 297 27.98 11.65 17.31
C PRO A 297 26.90 12.30 18.21
N ALA A 298 27.33 13.01 19.26
CA ALA A 298 26.43 13.52 20.31
C ALA A 298 25.38 14.53 19.80
N ASP A 299 25.59 15.12 18.62
CA ASP A 299 24.67 16.04 17.96
C ASP A 299 23.62 15.34 17.06
N LYS A 300 23.70 14.01 16.93
CA LYS A 300 22.82 13.20 16.07
C LYS A 300 21.85 12.35 16.90
N PRO A 301 20.67 12.00 16.36
CA PRO A 301 19.81 10.99 16.97
C PRO A 301 20.59 9.71 17.23
N SER A 302 20.42 9.12 18.42
CA SER A 302 21.11 7.89 18.79
C SER A 302 20.70 6.73 17.88
N ARG A 303 21.60 5.76 17.67
CA ARG A 303 21.26 4.47 17.03
C ARG A 303 20.10 3.78 17.72
N SER A 304 20.01 3.88 19.04
CA SER A 304 18.92 3.29 19.82
C SER A 304 17.54 3.90 19.52
N LEU A 305 17.50 4.99 18.74
CA LEU A 305 16.28 5.61 18.23
C LEU A 305 16.07 5.31 16.74
N GLY A 306 16.77 4.32 16.17
CA GLY A 306 16.58 3.90 14.78
C GLY A 306 17.50 4.57 13.76
N ASN A 307 18.49 5.36 14.18
CA ASN A 307 19.44 6.03 13.30
C ASN A 307 20.62 5.09 12.94
N ALA A 308 20.47 4.24 11.92
CA ALA A 308 21.47 3.25 11.52
C ALA A 308 22.69 3.88 10.84
N ASN A 309 22.51 4.98 10.11
CA ASN A 309 23.59 5.67 9.41
C ASN A 309 24.28 6.77 10.24
N CYS A 310 23.73 7.11 11.41
CA CYS A 310 24.17 8.19 12.30
C CYS A 310 24.13 9.58 11.65
N ASP A 311 23.14 9.86 10.80
CA ASP A 311 22.92 11.18 10.20
C ASP A 311 21.97 12.05 11.05
N SER A 312 21.48 13.16 10.48
CA SER A 312 20.62 14.11 11.18
C SER A 312 19.17 13.66 11.41
N SER A 313 18.73 12.60 10.74
CA SER A 313 17.33 12.15 10.72
C SER A 313 17.22 10.67 11.08
N VAL A 314 15.97 10.24 11.30
CA VAL A 314 15.62 8.81 11.33
C VAL A 314 14.62 8.63 10.20
N ASP A 315 15.03 8.03 9.08
CA ASP A 315 14.26 8.06 7.85
C ASP A 315 14.40 6.77 7.00
N ASN A 316 14.01 6.83 5.72
CA ASN A 316 14.03 5.66 4.84
C ASN A 316 15.45 5.13 4.53
N ASP A 317 16.49 5.94 4.70
CA ASP A 317 17.87 5.50 4.50
C ASP A 317 18.28 4.54 5.63
N ASP A 318 17.86 4.80 6.87
CA ASP A 318 18.03 3.87 7.99
C ASP A 318 17.27 2.57 7.79
N PHE A 319 16.04 2.64 7.27
CA PHE A 319 15.27 1.45 6.91
C PHE A 319 15.96 0.62 5.84
N THR A 320 16.62 1.26 4.87
CA THR A 320 17.35 0.54 3.82
C THR A 320 18.53 -0.23 4.41
N ILE A 321 19.19 0.32 5.41
CA ILE A 321 20.25 -0.38 6.16
C ILE A 321 19.67 -1.54 6.95
N TRP A 322 18.61 -1.31 7.73
CA TRP A 322 17.92 -2.38 8.46
C TRP A 322 17.49 -3.53 7.54
N LYS A 323 16.86 -3.21 6.41
CA LYS A 323 16.41 -4.21 5.43
C LYS A 323 17.57 -5.00 4.83
N SER A 324 18.72 -4.37 4.59
CA SER A 324 19.91 -5.05 4.09
C SER A 324 20.46 -6.06 5.11
N GLU A 325 20.58 -5.64 6.37
CA GLU A 325 21.11 -6.46 7.46
C GLU A 325 20.13 -7.57 7.88
N PHE A 326 18.84 -7.27 7.95
CA PHE A 326 17.77 -8.24 8.21
C PHE A 326 17.75 -9.38 7.17
N LEU A 327 17.97 -9.02 5.89
CA LEU A 327 18.06 -10.00 4.79
C LEU A 327 19.44 -10.64 4.66
N LYS A 328 20.37 -10.36 5.59
CA LYS A 328 21.76 -10.86 5.58
C LYS A 328 22.49 -10.59 4.27
N LYS A 329 22.24 -9.43 3.66
CA LYS A 329 22.99 -8.97 2.47
C LYS A 329 24.33 -8.35 2.84
N THR A 330 24.52 -8.01 4.11
CA THR A 330 25.71 -7.41 4.70
C THR A 330 25.93 -8.02 6.09
N ASP A 331 27.18 -8.19 6.50
CA ASP A 331 27.55 -8.74 7.82
C ASP A 331 27.66 -7.67 8.93
N THR A 332 27.04 -6.51 8.71
CA THR A 332 26.99 -5.42 9.70
C THR A 332 25.76 -5.56 10.58
N VAL A 333 25.83 -4.98 11.79
CA VAL A 333 24.72 -4.91 12.77
C VAL A 333 24.41 -3.45 13.11
N LYS A 334 24.48 -2.55 12.12
CA LYS A 334 24.25 -1.13 12.34
C LYS A 334 22.83 -0.83 12.78
N ALA A 335 21.89 -1.63 12.33
CA ALA A 335 20.48 -1.58 12.64
C ALA A 335 20.10 -2.50 13.82
N ASP A 336 21.05 -2.95 14.64
CA ASP A 336 20.74 -3.51 15.96
C ASP A 336 20.54 -2.35 16.95
N PHE A 337 19.31 -1.85 17.01
CA PHE A 337 18.98 -0.65 17.77
C PHE A 337 18.70 -0.97 19.24
N ASN A 338 18.39 -2.22 19.58
CA ASN A 338 18.21 -2.65 20.96
C ASN A 338 19.50 -3.20 21.62
N GLY A 339 20.57 -3.40 20.83
CA GLY A 339 21.89 -3.78 21.31
C GLY A 339 22.01 -5.25 21.71
N ASN A 340 21.18 -6.14 21.16
CA ASN A 340 21.18 -7.57 21.47
C ASN A 340 22.05 -8.43 20.52
N ASN A 341 22.78 -7.78 19.60
CA ASN A 341 23.58 -8.35 18.51
C ASN A 341 22.78 -9.10 17.42
N ILE A 342 21.47 -8.86 17.31
CA ILE A 342 20.58 -9.53 16.36
C ILE A 342 19.70 -8.50 15.67
N VAL A 343 19.94 -8.24 14.39
CA VAL A 343 19.06 -7.38 13.57
C VAL A 343 17.80 -8.16 13.19
N ASN A 344 16.66 -7.80 13.78
CA ASN A 344 15.39 -8.48 13.55
C ASN A 344 14.20 -7.51 13.52
N GLY A 345 12.98 -8.04 13.62
CA GLY A 345 11.75 -7.23 13.62
C GLY A 345 11.63 -6.28 14.81
N VAL A 346 12.34 -6.50 15.91
CA VAL A 346 12.38 -5.57 17.05
C VAL A 346 13.07 -4.27 16.66
N ASP A 347 14.17 -4.35 15.91
CA ASP A 347 14.88 -3.17 15.43
C ASP A 347 14.08 -2.39 14.40
N PHE A 348 13.37 -3.09 13.51
CA PHE A 348 12.41 -2.45 12.61
C PHE A 348 11.41 -1.58 13.37
N MET A 349 10.91 -2.06 14.51
CA MET A 349 9.96 -1.34 15.33
C MET A 349 10.57 -0.16 16.08
N ILE A 350 11.85 -0.22 16.44
CA ILE A 350 12.56 0.92 17.02
C ILE A 350 12.69 2.04 15.98
N TRP A 351 13.12 1.71 14.76
CA TRP A 351 13.14 2.66 13.65
C TRP A 351 11.74 3.23 13.35
N TRP A 352 10.76 2.36 13.18
CA TRP A 352 9.40 2.74 12.82
C TRP A 352 8.76 3.74 13.78
N LYS A 353 9.02 3.59 15.10
CA LYS A 353 8.47 4.48 16.13
C LYS A 353 9.11 5.86 16.15
N ASN A 354 10.33 6.00 15.65
CA ASN A 354 11.14 7.20 15.76
C ASN A 354 11.40 7.88 14.42
N ARG A 355 10.95 7.29 13.31
CA ARG A 355 11.09 7.87 11.97
C ARG A 355 10.32 9.19 11.84
N GLN A 356 10.90 10.14 11.12
CA GLN A 356 10.34 11.47 10.89
C GLN A 356 9.50 11.55 9.60
#